data_AF-A0A817J984-F1
#
_entry.id   AF-A0A817J984-F1
#
_cell.length_a   1.000
_cell.length_b   1.000
_cell.length_c   1.000
_cell.angle_alpha   90.00
_cell.angle_beta   90.00
_cell.angle_gamma   90.00
#
_symmetry.space_group_name_H-M   'P 1'
#
loop_
_entity.id
_entity.type
_entity.pdbx_description
1 polymer ?
#
loop_
_entity_poly.entity_id
_entity_poly.type
_entity_poly.pdbx_seq_one_letter_code
_entity_poly.pdbx_strand_id
1 'polypeptide(L)'
;MDNEVLITNQPIVIDNGSGMIKAGFAGDPIPKINFPNYVGRPKHVRVMAGGLEGDIFIGPKAEEYRGLLHIAHPMEHGIVQDWNDMEKIWTYIYSKDQLRSASEEHPVLLTEAPLNPRKNREKAAEIFFETFNVPALFISMQAILSLYASGRTTGVVLDSGDGVTHAVPIYEGAIWINMNYMILSALQHYAKTPGPYSDKARQIYGQLRTNLIANMHRVYEKTGYIWEQYDDKTGYGQGSHPFTGWSSLIVLIMSELYDE
;
A
#
# COMPACT_ATOMS: atom_id res chain seq x y z
N MET A 1 -2.63 13.33 23.12
CA MET A 1 -1.74 12.16 23.26
C MET A 1 -2.34 10.91 22.61
N ASP A 2 -3.64 10.85 22.28
CA ASP A 2 -4.25 9.64 21.70
C ASP A 2 -4.05 9.46 20.18
N ASN A 3 -3.90 10.54 19.39
CA ASN A 3 -3.72 10.41 17.92
C ASN A 3 -2.34 9.91 17.48
N GLU A 4 -1.29 10.11 18.29
CA GLU A 4 0.07 9.64 17.95
C GLU A 4 0.18 8.12 17.98
N VAL A 5 -0.50 7.47 18.94
CA VAL A 5 -0.49 6.01 19.09
C VAL A 5 -1.24 5.32 17.94
N LEU A 6 -2.35 5.91 17.47
CA LEU A 6 -3.16 5.37 16.37
C LEU A 6 -2.40 5.33 15.03
N ILE A 7 -1.54 6.32 14.76
CA ILE A 7 -0.75 6.36 13.52
C ILE A 7 0.41 5.35 13.57
N THR A 8 0.89 5.00 14.77
CA THR A 8 2.00 4.04 14.95
C THR A 8 1.58 2.57 14.94
N ASN A 9 0.28 2.29 14.94
CA ASN A 9 -0.22 0.92 14.86
C ASN A 9 0.08 0.27 13.50
N GLN A 10 0.23 -1.05 13.51
CA GLN A 10 0.57 -1.82 12.31
C GLN A 10 -0.45 -1.58 11.19
N PRO A 11 -0.03 -1.07 10.01
CA PRO A 11 -0.97 -0.75 8.94
C PRO A 11 -1.67 -1.97 8.35
N ILE A 12 -2.88 -1.77 7.85
CA ILE A 12 -3.63 -2.75 7.06
C ILE A 12 -3.44 -2.44 5.58
N VAL A 13 -3.13 -3.47 4.79
CA VAL A 13 -2.99 -3.38 3.33
C VAL A 13 -4.22 -4.00 2.69
N ILE A 14 -4.92 -3.25 1.84
CA ILE A 14 -6.08 -3.69 1.07
C ILE A 14 -5.78 -3.54 -0.42
N ASP A 15 -5.66 -4.68 -1.10
CA ASP A 15 -5.49 -4.76 -2.54
C ASP A 15 -6.85 -4.98 -3.23
N ASN A 16 -7.38 -3.91 -3.84
CA ASN A 16 -8.67 -3.91 -4.54
C ASN A 16 -8.54 -4.47 -5.95
N GLY A 17 -8.65 -5.80 -6.11
CA GLY A 17 -8.80 -6.41 -7.43
C GLY A 17 -10.25 -6.47 -7.89
N SER A 18 -10.49 -6.38 -9.20
CA SER A 18 -11.85 -6.50 -9.76
C SER A 18 -12.48 -7.88 -9.56
N GLY A 19 -11.67 -8.94 -9.66
CA GLY A 19 -12.13 -10.31 -9.44
C GLY A 19 -11.95 -10.78 -8.00
N MET A 20 -10.80 -10.49 -7.40
CA MET A 20 -10.43 -10.94 -6.06
C MET A 20 -9.91 -9.76 -5.23
N ILE A 21 -10.37 -9.65 -3.99
CA ILE A 21 -9.84 -8.70 -3.02
C ILE A 21 -8.88 -9.43 -2.07
N LYS A 22 -7.75 -8.79 -1.76
CA LYS A 22 -6.77 -9.32 -0.82
C LYS A 22 -6.54 -8.32 0.29
N ALA A 23 -6.45 -8.78 1.53
CA ALA A 23 -6.15 -7.92 2.66
C ALA A 23 -5.30 -8.62 3.73
N GLY A 24 -4.53 -7.84 4.48
CA GLY A 24 -3.66 -8.34 5.55
C GLY A 24 -2.96 -7.21 6.29
N PHE A 25 -2.15 -7.58 7.28
CA PHE A 25 -1.31 -6.61 7.99
C PHE A 25 0.01 -6.41 7.26
N ALA A 26 0.53 -5.19 7.31
CA ALA A 26 1.84 -4.87 6.76
C ALA A 26 2.93 -5.69 7.48
N GLY A 27 3.83 -6.31 6.70
CA GLY A 27 4.90 -7.17 7.23
C GLY A 27 4.62 -8.67 7.09
N ASP A 28 3.37 -9.08 6.89
CA ASP A 28 3.04 -10.48 6.62
C ASP A 28 3.49 -10.88 5.19
N PRO A 29 4.03 -12.11 5.00
CA PRO A 29 4.51 -12.55 3.69
C PRO A 29 3.39 -12.90 2.70
N ILE A 30 2.18 -13.18 3.19
CA ILE A 30 1.02 -13.60 2.39
C ILE A 30 -0.21 -12.87 2.94
N PRO A 31 -1.15 -12.40 2.09
CA PRO A 31 -2.38 -11.79 2.58
C PRO A 31 -3.19 -12.79 3.41
N LYS A 32 -3.66 -12.33 4.58
CA LYS A 32 -4.48 -13.12 5.49
C LYS A 32 -5.85 -13.43 4.91
N ILE A 33 -6.36 -12.53 4.09
CA ILE A 33 -7.70 -12.61 3.48
C ILE A 33 -7.55 -12.58 1.96
N ASN A 34 -8.27 -13.48 1.31
CA ASN A 34 -8.39 -13.55 -0.14
C ASN A 34 -9.77 -14.11 -0.49
N PHE A 35 -10.64 -13.30 -1.11
CA PHE A 35 -11.98 -13.75 -1.51
C PHE A 35 -12.48 -12.98 -2.75
N PRO A 36 -13.51 -13.46 -3.45
CA PRO A 36 -14.04 -12.79 -4.63
C PRO A 36 -14.67 -11.43 -4.34
N ASN A 37 -14.40 -10.46 -5.20
CA ASN A 37 -14.92 -9.10 -5.09
C ASN A 37 -16.33 -8.99 -5.71
N TYR A 38 -17.33 -9.53 -5.02
CA TYR A 38 -18.73 -9.35 -5.38
C TYR A 38 -19.67 -9.45 -4.18
N VAL A 39 -20.87 -8.90 -4.33
CA VAL A 39 -21.95 -8.98 -3.34
C VAL A 39 -23.08 -9.84 -3.86
N GLY A 40 -23.46 -10.86 -3.10
CA GLY A 40 -24.59 -11.74 -3.39
C GLY A 40 -25.83 -11.33 -2.61
N ARG A 41 -27.00 -11.29 -3.28
CA ARG A 41 -28.32 -11.07 -2.68
C ARG A 41 -29.28 -12.21 -3.03
N PRO A 42 -30.15 -12.71 -2.13
CA PRO A 42 -31.06 -13.81 -2.44
C PRO A 42 -31.96 -13.53 -3.65
N LYS A 43 -32.05 -14.48 -4.59
CA LYS A 43 -32.95 -14.37 -5.75
C LYS A 43 -34.43 -14.48 -5.40
N HIS A 44 -34.73 -15.28 -4.38
CA HIS A 44 -36.10 -15.63 -4.02
C HIS A 44 -36.34 -15.35 -2.53
N VAL A 45 -37.54 -14.85 -2.24
CA VAL A 45 -37.99 -14.57 -0.86
C VAL A 45 -38.06 -15.88 -0.08
N ARG A 46 -37.56 -15.89 1.15
CA ARG A 46 -37.53 -17.08 2.00
C ARG A 46 -38.96 -17.57 2.29
N VAL A 47 -39.18 -18.88 2.12
CA VAL A 47 -40.47 -19.52 2.42
C VAL A 47 -40.38 -20.55 3.56
N MET A 48 -39.18 -21.06 3.89
CA MET A 48 -38.98 -22.06 4.96
C MET A 48 -38.14 -21.54 6.13
N ALA A 49 -38.48 -21.99 7.34
CA ALA A 49 -37.66 -21.79 8.54
C ALA A 49 -36.35 -22.59 8.43
N GLY A 50 -35.21 -21.94 8.69
CA GLY A 50 -33.85 -22.52 8.52
C GLY A 50 -33.16 -22.21 7.17
N GLY A 51 -33.78 -21.39 6.31
CA GLY A 51 -33.11 -20.88 5.10
C GLY A 51 -32.00 -19.88 5.41
N LEU A 52 -31.10 -19.66 4.43
CA LEU A 52 -29.97 -18.71 4.45
C LEU A 52 -30.28 -17.38 5.15
N GLU A 53 -29.79 -17.19 6.37
CA GLU A 53 -29.94 -15.93 7.11
C GLU A 53 -29.03 -14.81 6.58
N GLY A 54 -29.55 -13.57 6.57
CA GLY A 54 -28.91 -12.40 5.95
C GLY A 54 -29.43 -12.04 4.54
N ASP A 55 -29.43 -10.76 4.23
CA ASP A 55 -29.84 -10.22 2.92
C ASP A 55 -28.64 -9.98 1.99
N ILE A 56 -27.44 -9.99 2.56
CA ILE A 56 -26.17 -9.66 1.91
C ILE A 56 -25.17 -10.76 2.23
N PHE A 57 -24.56 -11.33 1.18
CA PHE A 57 -23.56 -12.38 1.27
C PHE A 57 -22.29 -11.92 0.58
N ILE A 58 -21.16 -11.99 1.28
CA ILE A 58 -19.84 -11.59 0.80
C ILE A 58 -18.83 -12.70 1.17
N GLY A 59 -17.81 -12.89 0.32
CA GLY A 59 -16.75 -13.86 0.56
C GLY A 59 -17.20 -15.32 0.42
N PRO A 60 -16.66 -16.26 1.22
CA PRO A 60 -16.91 -17.70 1.07
C PRO A 60 -18.39 -18.09 1.10
N LYS A 61 -19.22 -17.40 1.90
CA LYS A 61 -20.68 -17.63 1.93
C LYS A 61 -21.32 -17.29 0.57
N ALA A 62 -20.86 -16.23 -0.09
CA ALA A 62 -21.39 -15.86 -1.39
C ALA A 62 -20.97 -16.84 -2.49
N GLU A 63 -19.82 -17.49 -2.35
CA GLU A 63 -19.38 -18.60 -3.21
C GLU A 63 -20.18 -19.89 -2.96
N GLU A 64 -20.35 -20.28 -1.70
CA GLU A 64 -21.08 -21.50 -1.32
C GLU A 64 -22.53 -21.46 -1.83
N TYR A 65 -23.20 -20.32 -1.69
CA TYR A 65 -24.61 -20.15 -2.07
C TYR A 65 -24.80 -19.48 -3.43
N ARG A 66 -23.75 -19.41 -4.26
CA ARG A 66 -23.73 -18.68 -5.54
C ARG A 66 -24.95 -18.95 -6.43
N GLY A 67 -25.42 -20.19 -6.50
CA GLY A 67 -26.60 -20.57 -7.32
C GLY A 67 -27.90 -19.88 -6.88
N LEU A 68 -28.03 -19.58 -5.59
CA LEU A 68 -29.20 -19.01 -4.95
C LEU A 68 -29.16 -17.46 -4.90
N LEU A 69 -28.03 -16.86 -5.27
CA LEU A 69 -27.78 -15.43 -5.13
C LEU A 69 -27.71 -14.74 -6.50
N HIS A 70 -28.29 -13.54 -6.59
CA HIS A 70 -27.97 -12.58 -7.61
C HIS A 70 -26.63 -11.93 -7.26
N ILE A 71 -25.63 -12.10 -8.12
CA ILE A 71 -24.26 -11.59 -7.90
C ILE A 71 -24.14 -10.24 -8.58
N ALA A 72 -23.65 -9.25 -7.84
CA ALA A 72 -23.30 -7.94 -8.35
C ALA A 72 -21.81 -7.68 -8.11
N HIS A 73 -21.10 -7.28 -9.17
CA HIS A 73 -19.70 -6.86 -9.08
C HIS A 73 -19.65 -5.34 -8.90
N PRO A 74 -19.13 -4.82 -7.79
CA PRO A 74 -19.09 -3.38 -7.56
C PRO A 74 -17.97 -2.68 -8.34
N MET A 75 -17.04 -3.45 -8.90
CA MET A 75 -15.92 -2.97 -9.69
C MET A 75 -15.96 -3.58 -11.09
N GLU A 76 -15.83 -2.73 -12.11
CA GLU A 76 -15.73 -3.13 -13.51
C GLU A 76 -14.44 -2.54 -14.09
N HIS A 77 -13.64 -3.37 -14.75
CA HIS A 77 -12.37 -2.95 -15.36
C HIS A 77 -11.48 -2.13 -14.42
N GLY A 78 -11.30 -2.57 -13.17
CA GLY A 78 -10.43 -1.90 -12.18
C GLY A 78 -11.02 -0.62 -11.58
N ILE A 79 -12.23 -0.22 -11.97
CA ILE A 79 -12.88 1.02 -11.54
C ILE A 79 -14.14 0.69 -10.75
N VAL A 80 -14.27 1.28 -9.56
CA VAL A 80 -15.47 1.15 -8.73
C VAL A 80 -16.65 1.85 -9.42
N GLN A 81 -17.73 1.11 -9.62
CA GLN A 81 -19.00 1.59 -10.18
C GLN A 81 -20.08 1.73 -9.09
N ASP A 82 -20.18 0.76 -8.17
CA ASP A 82 -21.12 0.80 -7.04
C ASP A 82 -20.39 0.93 -5.70
N TRP A 83 -20.42 2.15 -5.15
CA TRP A 83 -19.78 2.48 -3.88
C TRP A 83 -20.50 1.86 -2.68
N ASN A 84 -21.81 1.66 -2.74
CA ASN A 84 -22.56 1.06 -1.63
C ASN A 84 -22.18 -0.40 -1.43
N ASP A 85 -21.88 -1.10 -2.53
CA ASP A 85 -21.44 -2.49 -2.49
C ASP A 85 -19.95 -2.62 -2.17
N MET A 86 -19.09 -1.69 -2.63
CA MET A 86 -17.70 -1.63 -2.17
C MET A 86 -17.58 -1.39 -0.66
N GLU A 87 -18.39 -0.48 -0.10
CA GLU A 87 -18.37 -0.17 1.33
C GLU A 87 -18.73 -1.40 2.18
N LYS A 88 -19.70 -2.20 1.74
CA LYS A 88 -20.03 -3.48 2.40
C LYS A 88 -18.89 -4.49 2.32
N ILE A 89 -18.16 -4.53 1.20
CA ILE A 89 -17.00 -5.41 1.04
C ILE A 89 -15.86 -4.98 1.98
N TRP A 90 -15.57 -3.70 2.09
CA TRP A 90 -14.59 -3.21 3.07
C TRP A 90 -15.03 -3.45 4.50
N THR A 91 -16.32 -3.26 4.80
CA THR A 91 -16.91 -3.62 6.12
C THR A 91 -16.72 -5.10 6.43
N TYR A 92 -16.87 -5.97 5.42
CA TYR A 92 -16.62 -7.40 5.58
C TYR A 92 -15.15 -7.71 5.90
N ILE A 93 -14.18 -7.00 5.31
CA ILE A 93 -12.75 -7.14 5.62
C ILE A 93 -12.46 -6.84 7.10
N TYR A 94 -13.03 -5.77 7.63
CA TYR A 94 -12.88 -5.39 9.05
C TYR A 94 -13.71 -6.24 10.03
N SER A 95 -14.60 -7.09 9.52
CA SER A 95 -15.48 -7.90 10.37
C SER A 95 -14.72 -8.86 11.29
N LYS A 96 -15.39 -9.29 12.35
CA LYS A 96 -14.85 -10.26 13.34
C LYS A 96 -14.52 -11.63 12.73
N ASP A 97 -15.09 -11.96 11.58
CA ASP A 97 -14.83 -13.22 10.89
C ASP A 97 -13.54 -13.14 10.06
N GLN A 98 -13.02 -11.94 9.80
CA GLN A 98 -11.90 -11.67 8.89
C GLN A 98 -10.68 -11.12 9.65
N LEU A 99 -10.41 -9.80 9.62
CA LEU A 99 -9.22 -9.23 10.26
C LEU A 99 -9.32 -9.18 11.79
N ARG A 100 -10.53 -9.09 12.35
CA ARG A 100 -10.78 -8.89 13.81
C ARG A 100 -10.17 -7.60 14.37
N SER A 101 -10.09 -6.56 13.55
CA SER A 101 -9.55 -5.26 13.94
C SER A 101 -10.56 -4.16 13.65
N ALA A 102 -10.57 -3.13 14.48
CA ALA A 102 -11.31 -1.91 14.21
C ALA A 102 -10.58 -1.09 13.14
N SER A 103 -11.32 -0.48 12.21
CA SER A 103 -10.74 0.38 11.18
C SER A 103 -10.11 1.65 11.76
N GLU A 104 -10.63 2.13 12.88
CA GLU A 104 -10.19 3.35 13.56
C GLU A 104 -8.79 3.22 14.19
N GLU A 105 -8.35 1.99 14.46
CA GLU A 105 -7.11 1.71 15.17
C GLU A 105 -5.89 1.60 14.26
N HIS A 106 -6.07 1.44 12.94
CA HIS A 106 -4.98 1.08 12.03
C HIS A 106 -4.93 1.97 10.78
N PRO A 107 -3.74 2.50 10.41
CA PRO A 107 -3.54 3.13 9.11
C PRO A 107 -3.83 2.16 7.96
N VAL A 108 -4.26 2.68 6.82
CA VAL A 108 -4.62 1.86 5.65
C VAL A 108 -3.78 2.22 4.43
N LEU A 109 -3.22 1.19 3.79
CA LEU A 109 -2.71 1.26 2.42
C LEU A 109 -3.72 0.61 1.48
N LEU A 110 -4.23 1.40 0.53
CA LEU A 110 -5.24 0.98 -0.43
C LEU A 110 -4.63 0.94 -1.84
N THR A 111 -4.93 -0.10 -2.62
CA THR A 111 -4.52 -0.15 -4.03
C THR A 111 -5.63 0.35 -4.96
N GLU A 112 -5.20 0.94 -6.08
CA GLU A 112 -6.08 1.30 -7.19
C GLU A 112 -5.45 0.95 -8.55
N ALA A 113 -6.31 0.87 -9.57
CA ALA A 113 -5.87 0.66 -10.95
C ALA A 113 -5.12 1.89 -11.50
N PRO A 114 -4.22 1.69 -12.48
CA PRO A 114 -3.62 2.79 -13.24
C PRO A 114 -4.68 3.71 -13.85
N LEU A 115 -4.40 5.01 -13.86
CA LEU A 115 -5.28 6.04 -14.45
C LEU A 115 -6.70 6.09 -13.83
N ASN A 116 -6.86 5.64 -12.58
CA ASN A 116 -8.11 5.77 -11.84
C ASN A 116 -8.57 7.24 -11.79
N PRO A 117 -9.84 7.56 -12.11
CA PRO A 117 -10.33 8.93 -12.03
C PRO A 117 -10.12 9.54 -10.63
N ARG A 118 -9.65 10.78 -10.60
CA ARG A 118 -9.40 11.50 -9.34
C ARG A 118 -10.62 11.54 -8.41
N LYS A 119 -11.82 11.68 -8.99
CA LYS A 119 -13.09 11.65 -8.24
C LYS A 119 -13.30 10.34 -7.48
N ASN A 120 -12.88 9.21 -8.06
CA ASN A 120 -12.99 7.91 -7.41
C ASN A 120 -11.99 7.81 -6.26
N ARG A 121 -10.77 8.33 -6.44
CA ARG A 121 -9.78 8.40 -5.37
C ARG A 121 -10.28 9.28 -4.21
N GLU A 122 -10.87 10.42 -4.51
CA GLU A 122 -11.48 11.32 -3.51
C GLU A 122 -12.65 10.63 -2.79
N LYS A 123 -13.53 9.92 -3.53
CA LYS A 123 -14.66 9.19 -2.92
C LYS A 123 -14.21 8.01 -2.05
N ALA A 124 -13.18 7.29 -2.46
CA ALA A 124 -12.59 6.25 -1.62
C ALA A 124 -12.03 6.86 -0.33
N ALA A 125 -11.29 7.97 -0.43
CA ALA A 125 -10.76 8.66 0.75
C ALA A 125 -11.88 9.17 1.68
N GLU A 126 -12.94 9.75 1.12
CA GLU A 126 -14.14 10.18 1.87
C GLU A 126 -14.72 9.01 2.67
N ILE A 127 -14.95 7.85 2.06
CA ILE A 127 -15.50 6.68 2.75
C ILE A 127 -14.56 6.19 3.86
N PHE A 128 -13.26 6.08 3.59
CA PHE A 128 -12.29 5.60 4.58
C PHE A 128 -12.15 6.57 5.77
N PHE A 129 -12.17 7.88 5.55
CA PHE A 129 -12.08 8.86 6.63
C PHE A 129 -13.40 9.12 7.35
N GLU A 130 -14.53 9.22 6.64
CA GLU A 130 -15.81 9.62 7.24
C GLU A 130 -16.64 8.44 7.75
N THR A 131 -16.56 7.28 7.08
CA THR A 131 -17.33 6.09 7.46
C THR A 131 -16.53 5.14 8.33
N PHE A 132 -15.27 4.87 7.94
CA PHE A 132 -14.40 3.95 8.66
C PHE A 132 -13.52 4.62 9.71
N ASN A 133 -13.49 5.96 9.76
CA ASN A 133 -12.69 6.77 10.68
C ASN A 133 -11.21 6.34 10.75
N VAL A 134 -10.61 5.98 9.61
CA VAL A 134 -9.21 5.53 9.61
C VAL A 134 -8.27 6.66 10.01
N PRO A 135 -7.22 6.39 10.79
CA PRO A 135 -6.31 7.42 11.29
C PRO A 135 -5.45 8.01 10.17
N ALA A 136 -5.11 7.21 9.17
CA ALA A 136 -4.37 7.63 7.99
C ALA A 136 -4.68 6.72 6.80
N LEU A 137 -4.65 7.29 5.59
CA LEU A 137 -4.88 6.57 4.34
C LEU A 137 -3.79 6.91 3.34
N PHE A 138 -3.22 5.88 2.72
CA PHE A 138 -2.32 6.01 1.58
C PHE A 138 -2.86 5.19 0.41
N ILE A 139 -2.93 5.80 -0.77
CA ILE A 139 -3.43 5.14 -1.99
C ILE A 139 -2.27 5.00 -2.97
N SER A 140 -2.02 3.78 -3.46
CA SER A 140 -0.94 3.48 -4.39
C SER A 140 -1.41 2.66 -5.59
N MET A 141 -0.70 2.79 -6.72
CA MET A 141 -0.97 2.00 -7.91
C MET A 141 -0.44 0.58 -7.76
N GLN A 142 -1.24 -0.41 -8.16
CA GLN A 142 -0.90 -1.84 -8.10
C GLN A 142 0.46 -2.13 -8.76
N ALA A 143 0.67 -1.63 -9.98
CA ALA A 143 1.91 -1.84 -10.74
C ALA A 143 3.18 -1.33 -10.02
N ILE A 144 3.09 -0.22 -9.29
CA ILE A 144 4.23 0.32 -8.53
C ILE A 144 4.59 -0.62 -7.39
N LEU A 145 3.59 -1.11 -6.65
CA LEU A 145 3.80 -2.07 -5.57
C LEU A 145 4.37 -3.39 -6.08
N SER A 146 3.90 -3.88 -7.22
CA SER A 146 4.44 -5.08 -7.86
C SER A 146 5.90 -4.93 -8.27
N LEU A 147 6.30 -3.76 -8.80
CA LEU A 147 7.70 -3.51 -9.14
C LEU A 147 8.57 -3.51 -7.88
N TYR A 148 8.10 -2.87 -6.81
CA TYR A 148 8.83 -2.81 -5.53
C TYR A 148 8.95 -4.17 -4.87
N ALA A 149 7.92 -5.02 -4.95
CA ALA A 149 7.99 -6.40 -4.47
C ALA A 149 9.08 -7.22 -5.20
N SER A 150 9.42 -6.87 -6.45
CA SER A 150 10.53 -7.47 -7.20
C SER A 150 11.92 -6.89 -6.88
N GLY A 151 12.00 -5.89 -5.98
CA GLY A 151 13.24 -5.20 -5.63
C GLY A 151 13.78 -4.28 -6.73
N ARG A 152 12.92 -3.85 -7.67
CA ARG A 152 13.30 -2.98 -8.79
C ARG A 152 12.66 -1.60 -8.62
N THR A 153 13.34 -0.57 -9.11
CA THR A 153 12.85 0.83 -9.14
C THR A 153 12.53 1.32 -10.54
N THR A 154 13.08 0.65 -11.56
CA THR A 154 12.88 0.93 -12.98
C THR A 154 12.52 -0.36 -13.71
N GLY A 155 11.48 -0.32 -14.53
CA GLY A 155 11.01 -1.45 -15.31
C GLY A 155 9.63 -1.21 -15.91
N VAL A 156 9.19 -2.12 -16.77
CA VAL A 156 7.80 -2.16 -17.24
C VAL A 156 7.09 -3.27 -16.51
N VAL A 157 6.00 -2.95 -15.81
CA VAL A 157 5.13 -3.94 -15.19
C VAL A 157 3.98 -4.23 -16.13
N LEU A 158 3.86 -5.49 -16.54
CA LEU A 158 2.68 -6.01 -17.21
C LEU A 158 1.82 -6.72 -16.16
N ASP A 159 0.77 -6.05 -15.72
CA ASP A 159 -0.20 -6.59 -14.77
C ASP A 159 -1.45 -7.05 -15.54
N SER A 160 -1.87 -8.30 -15.32
CA SER A 160 -3.04 -8.90 -15.95
C SER A 160 -3.93 -9.51 -14.88
N GLY A 161 -4.92 -8.73 -14.47
CA GLY A 161 -5.96 -9.15 -13.54
C GLY A 161 -7.22 -9.67 -14.25
N ASP A 162 -8.28 -9.81 -13.47
CA ASP A 162 -9.59 -10.28 -13.95
C ASP A 162 -10.26 -9.27 -14.90
N GLY A 163 -10.29 -7.99 -14.52
CA GLY A 163 -10.99 -6.95 -15.28
C GLY A 163 -10.12 -6.20 -16.29
N VAL A 164 -8.79 -6.21 -16.13
CA VAL A 164 -7.86 -5.31 -16.82
C VAL A 164 -6.49 -5.92 -17.03
N THR A 165 -5.85 -5.54 -18.13
CA THR A 165 -4.42 -5.73 -18.36
C THR A 165 -3.77 -4.37 -18.59
N HIS A 166 -2.75 -4.03 -17.80
CA HIS A 166 -2.02 -2.76 -17.89
C HIS A 166 -0.53 -3.00 -18.09
N ALA A 167 0.08 -2.26 -19.01
CA ALA A 167 1.53 -2.16 -19.15
C ALA A 167 1.97 -0.79 -18.63
N VAL A 168 2.55 -0.76 -17.43
CA VAL A 168 2.95 0.49 -16.77
C VAL A 168 4.47 0.60 -16.79
N PRO A 169 5.06 1.51 -17.60
CA PRO A 169 6.47 1.83 -17.51
C PRO A 169 6.71 2.68 -16.24
N ILE A 170 7.65 2.25 -15.42
CA ILE A 170 8.09 2.95 -14.22
C ILE A 170 9.58 3.20 -14.39
N TYR A 171 9.98 4.45 -14.22
CA TYR A 171 11.37 4.87 -14.26
C TYR A 171 11.67 5.57 -12.94
N GLU A 172 12.68 5.07 -12.21
CA GLU A 172 13.14 5.64 -10.94
C GLU A 172 11.99 5.95 -9.96
N GLY A 173 11.24 4.90 -9.58
CA GLY A 173 10.10 5.02 -8.67
C GLY A 173 10.39 5.81 -7.37
N ALA A 174 9.34 6.41 -6.81
CA ALA A 174 9.32 7.35 -5.68
C ALA A 174 9.76 6.80 -4.30
N ILE A 175 10.81 5.97 -4.23
CA ILE A 175 11.32 5.35 -3.01
C ILE A 175 12.83 5.60 -2.82
N TRP A 176 13.36 6.65 -3.45
CA TRP A 176 14.80 6.94 -3.48
C TRP A 176 15.42 6.91 -2.08
N ILE A 177 14.87 7.67 -1.12
CA ILE A 177 15.42 7.72 0.24
C ILE A 177 15.18 6.43 1.05
N ASN A 178 14.02 5.78 0.88
CA ASN A 178 13.70 4.52 1.55
C ASN A 178 14.64 3.39 1.11
N MET A 179 14.92 3.30 -0.20
CA MET A 179 15.84 2.31 -0.74
C MET A 179 17.26 2.56 -0.25
N ASN A 180 17.69 3.83 -0.24
CA ASN A 180 18.99 4.21 0.30
C ASN A 180 19.11 3.90 1.80
N TYR A 181 18.05 4.11 2.59
CA TYR A 181 18.00 3.70 3.99
C TYR A 181 18.21 2.20 4.16
N MET A 182 17.50 1.36 3.39
CA MET A 182 17.65 -0.09 3.45
C MET A 182 19.05 -0.57 3.00
N ILE A 183 19.62 0.05 1.95
CA ILE A 183 20.98 -0.24 1.49
C ILE A 183 22.00 0.09 2.57
N LEU A 184 21.86 1.25 3.23
CA LEU A 184 22.75 1.65 4.30
C LEU A 184 22.65 0.72 5.51
N SER A 185 21.44 0.30 5.90
CA SER A 185 21.23 -0.71 6.94
C SER A 185 21.97 -2.02 6.61
N ALA A 186 21.77 -2.56 5.42
CA ALA A 186 22.42 -3.79 4.98
C ALA A 186 23.96 -3.65 4.91
N LEU A 187 24.47 -2.54 4.37
CA LEU A 187 25.90 -2.27 4.31
C LEU A 187 26.50 -2.13 5.71
N GLN A 188 25.79 -1.52 6.66
CA GLN A 188 26.23 -1.42 8.05
C GLN A 188 26.32 -2.81 8.70
N HIS A 189 25.33 -3.68 8.47
CA HIS A 189 25.36 -5.08 8.91
C HIS A 189 26.58 -5.81 8.33
N TYR A 190 26.77 -5.80 7.00
CA TYR A 190 27.91 -6.48 6.36
C TYR A 190 29.27 -5.86 6.72
N ALA A 191 29.32 -4.58 7.07
CA ALA A 191 30.54 -3.94 7.56
C ALA A 191 30.93 -4.41 8.97
N LYS A 192 29.96 -4.89 9.78
CA LYS A 192 30.18 -5.44 11.12
C LYS A 192 30.43 -6.96 11.08
N THR A 193 29.83 -7.67 10.12
CA THR A 193 29.97 -9.12 9.97
C THR A 193 31.36 -9.50 9.44
N PRO A 194 32.12 -10.41 10.11
CA PRO A 194 33.41 -10.87 9.62
C PRO A 194 33.28 -11.56 8.25
N GLY A 195 34.03 -11.10 7.25
CA GLY A 195 34.01 -11.68 5.92
C GLY A 195 34.98 -10.98 4.97
N PRO A 196 35.25 -11.56 3.79
CA PRO A 196 36.21 -11.01 2.83
C PRO A 196 35.81 -9.64 2.25
N TYR A 197 34.54 -9.23 2.42
CA TYR A 197 33.98 -8.00 1.87
C TYR A 197 33.59 -6.96 2.92
N SER A 198 33.90 -7.17 4.21
CA SER A 198 33.49 -6.27 5.29
C SER A 198 34.07 -4.86 5.15
N ASP A 199 35.35 -4.74 4.78
CA ASP A 199 36.00 -3.44 4.57
C ASP A 199 35.42 -2.71 3.34
N LYS A 200 35.09 -3.46 2.28
CA LYS A 200 34.43 -2.92 1.10
C LYS A 200 33.03 -2.40 1.44
N ALA A 201 32.25 -3.15 2.22
CA ALA A 201 30.94 -2.72 2.69
C ALA A 201 31.04 -1.45 3.54
N ARG A 202 32.03 -1.35 4.43
CA ARG A 202 32.29 -0.16 5.25
C ARG A 202 32.62 1.07 4.41
N GLN A 203 33.43 0.92 3.36
CA GLN A 203 33.78 2.01 2.46
C GLN A 203 32.54 2.50 1.67
N ILE A 204 31.76 1.58 1.12
CA ILE A 204 30.55 1.91 0.36
C ILE A 204 29.52 2.59 1.28
N TYR A 205 29.33 2.07 2.51
CA TYR A 205 28.47 2.68 3.52
C TYR A 205 28.83 4.15 3.77
N GLY A 206 30.11 4.42 4.07
CA GLY A 206 30.58 5.77 4.36
C GLY A 206 30.36 6.72 3.18
N GLN A 207 30.71 6.29 1.98
CA GLN A 207 30.53 7.11 0.77
C GLN A 207 29.06 7.41 0.49
N LEU A 208 28.20 6.39 0.54
CA LEU A 208 26.78 6.53 0.26
C LEU A 208 26.11 7.44 1.27
N ARG A 209 26.35 7.21 2.57
CA ARG A 209 25.77 8.02 3.65
C ARG A 209 26.15 9.50 3.52
N THR A 210 27.44 9.79 3.32
CA THR A 210 27.90 11.18 3.14
C THR A 210 27.27 11.82 1.90
N ASN A 211 27.19 11.10 0.78
CA ASN A 211 26.62 11.63 -0.44
C ASN A 211 25.13 11.98 -0.29
N LEU A 212 24.35 11.13 0.38
CA LEU A 212 22.91 11.37 0.59
C LEU A 212 22.67 12.60 1.46
N ILE A 213 23.34 12.68 2.61
CA ILE A 213 23.22 13.80 3.55
C ILE A 213 23.67 15.10 2.89
N ALA A 214 24.84 15.10 2.25
CA ALA A 214 25.38 16.27 1.58
C ALA A 214 24.50 16.72 0.42
N ASN A 215 23.93 15.79 -0.35
CA ASN A 215 23.05 16.13 -1.45
C ASN A 215 21.75 16.79 -0.97
N MET A 216 21.08 16.22 0.03
CA MET A 216 19.86 16.79 0.60
C MET A 216 20.11 18.16 1.23
N HIS A 217 21.23 18.34 1.95
CA HIS A 217 21.64 19.63 2.50
C HIS A 217 21.89 20.66 1.38
N ARG A 218 22.65 20.30 0.35
CA ARG A 218 22.94 21.17 -0.80
C ARG A 218 21.67 21.62 -1.51
N VAL A 219 20.71 20.72 -1.71
CA VAL A 219 19.43 21.07 -2.34
C VAL A 219 18.61 21.97 -1.41
N TYR A 220 18.57 21.66 -0.12
CA TYR A 220 17.90 22.50 0.88
C TYR A 220 18.47 23.93 0.91
N GLU A 221 19.79 24.11 0.90
CA GLU A 221 20.42 25.44 0.84
C GLU A 221 20.03 26.20 -0.44
N LYS A 222 19.85 25.49 -1.56
CA LYS A 222 19.52 26.08 -2.86
C LYS A 222 18.04 26.44 -2.99
N THR A 223 17.14 25.57 -2.54
CA THR A 223 15.70 25.69 -2.77
C THR A 223 14.92 26.18 -1.55
N GLY A 224 15.48 26.03 -0.34
CA GLY A 224 14.82 26.36 0.92
C GLY A 224 13.87 25.27 1.43
N TYR A 225 13.87 24.09 0.81
CA TYR A 225 13.00 22.96 1.15
C TYR A 225 13.62 21.63 0.75
N ILE A 226 13.16 20.56 1.42
CA ILE A 226 13.56 19.18 1.14
C ILE A 226 12.53 18.56 0.18
N TRP A 227 13.03 17.84 -0.82
CA TRP A 227 12.22 17.14 -1.82
C TRP A 227 12.12 15.66 -1.51
N GLU A 228 11.03 15.02 -1.94
CA GLU A 228 10.84 13.57 -1.73
C GLU A 228 11.60 12.68 -2.70
N GLN A 229 12.01 13.23 -3.83
CA GLN A 229 12.81 12.51 -4.81
C GLN A 229 14.01 13.35 -5.20
N TYR A 230 15.09 12.65 -5.53
CA TYR A 230 16.29 13.24 -6.05
C TYR A 230 16.70 12.46 -7.28
N ASP A 231 17.04 13.20 -8.33
CA ASP A 231 17.58 12.66 -9.56
C ASP A 231 18.85 11.85 -9.29
N ASP A 232 18.94 10.63 -9.82
CA ASP A 232 20.03 9.70 -9.55
C ASP A 232 21.41 10.20 -10.05
N LYS A 233 21.42 11.01 -11.12
CA LYS A 233 22.63 11.51 -11.78
C LYS A 233 23.03 12.89 -11.30
N THR A 234 22.07 13.79 -11.18
CA THR A 234 22.31 15.21 -10.88
C THR A 234 22.14 15.53 -9.40
N GLY A 235 21.37 14.71 -8.67
CA GLY A 235 20.99 14.94 -7.29
C GLY A 235 20.03 16.11 -7.11
N TYR A 236 19.41 16.63 -8.17
CA TYR A 236 18.39 17.67 -8.05
C TYR A 236 17.11 17.12 -7.46
N GLY A 237 16.47 17.90 -6.59
CA GLY A 237 15.16 17.58 -6.05
C GLY A 237 14.09 17.54 -7.15
N GLN A 238 13.22 16.54 -7.10
CA GLN A 238 12.11 16.33 -8.02
C GLN A 238 10.84 15.91 -7.27
N GLY A 239 9.69 16.02 -7.94
CA GLY A 239 8.40 15.61 -7.40
C GLY A 239 7.67 16.70 -6.62
N SER A 240 6.83 16.29 -5.67
CA SER A 240 5.96 17.19 -4.91
C SER A 240 6.69 17.84 -3.73
N HIS A 241 6.47 19.14 -3.51
CA HIS A 241 6.88 19.88 -2.32
C HIS A 241 5.75 20.79 -1.80
N PRO A 242 5.65 21.04 -0.47
CA PRO A 242 6.35 20.35 0.60
C PRO A 242 5.63 19.04 0.97
N PHE A 243 6.34 17.92 0.92
CA PHE A 243 5.96 16.68 1.58
C PHE A 243 7.28 16.11 2.12
N THR A 244 7.33 15.72 3.40
CA THR A 244 8.58 15.32 4.09
C THR A 244 8.46 13.96 4.76
N GLY A 245 7.54 13.12 4.31
CA GLY A 245 7.30 11.80 4.87
C GLY A 245 8.50 10.89 4.67
N TRP A 246 8.93 10.66 3.43
CA TRP A 246 10.03 9.73 3.14
C TRP A 246 11.39 10.34 3.44
N SER A 247 11.54 11.61 3.07
CA SER A 247 12.77 12.35 3.28
C SER A 247 13.18 12.47 4.74
N SER A 248 12.24 12.31 5.68
CA SER A 248 12.54 12.27 7.12
C SER A 248 13.49 11.13 7.51
N LEU A 249 13.55 10.04 6.74
CA LEU A 249 14.51 8.94 6.94
C LEU A 249 15.97 9.42 6.91
N ILE A 250 16.26 10.58 6.31
CA ILE A 250 17.61 11.16 6.37
C ILE A 250 18.07 11.39 7.80
N VAL A 251 17.16 11.68 8.73
CA VAL A 251 17.50 11.87 10.15
C VAL A 251 17.96 10.56 10.79
N LEU A 252 17.32 9.43 10.44
CA LEU A 252 17.75 8.10 10.88
C LEU A 252 19.09 7.69 10.26
N ILE A 253 19.30 8.03 8.98
CA ILE A 253 20.60 7.86 8.31
C ILE A 253 21.69 8.67 9.02
N MET A 254 21.39 9.92 9.40
CA MET A 254 22.31 10.80 10.13
C MET A 254 22.64 10.28 11.52
N SER A 255 21.67 9.71 12.25
CA SER A 255 21.91 9.12 13.57
C SER A 255 22.49 7.70 13.52
N GLU A 256 22.59 7.11 12.33
CA GLU A 256 22.99 5.72 12.10
C GLU A 256 22.10 4.70 12.83
N LEU A 257 20.83 5.07 13.04
CA LEU A 257 19.80 4.22 13.62
C LEU A 257 19.11 3.45 12.49
N TYR A 258 19.53 2.20 12.33
CA TYR A 258 18.89 1.23 11.44
C TYR A 258 18.19 0.19 12.30
N ASP A 259 16.95 -0.15 11.95
CA ASP A 259 16.23 -1.25 12.62
C ASP A 259 17.01 -2.56 12.40
N GLU A 260 17.34 -3.25 13.50
CA GLU A 260 18.01 -4.56 13.51
C GLU A 260 17.05 -5.71 13.24
#